data_AF-A0A7K4AQE6-F1
#
_entry.id   AF-A0A7K4AQE6-F1
#
_cell.length_a   1.000
_cell.length_b   1.000
_cell.length_c   1.000
_cell.angle_alpha   90.00
_cell.angle_beta   90.00
_cell.angle_gamma   90.00
#
_symmetry.space_group_name_H-M   'P 1'
#
loop_
_entity.id
_entity.type
_entity.pdbx_description
1 polymer ?
#
loop_
_entity_poly.entity_id
_entity_poly.type
_entity_poly.pdbx_seq_one_letter_code
_entity_poly.pdbx_strand_id
1 'polypeptide(L)'
;MIALAHLLVVLILIRLFRLDQAEAFAAMLFGVLIDIDHVFGMVDFISLRGWGDSFNLSAALTADVQWKSLFHSPIAAAIVLPASVGFRMAVPLLAWGLHLLMDWVQIEYLGVLSMVEMILMLVLFAVLLVLEKRDLDSNGQKHTYLMVVQNWARQVVEGISNLTNGFRRSLGLLDTSR
;
A
#
# COMPACT_ATOMS: atom_id res chain seq x y z
N MET A 1 7.00 7.11 2.89
CA MET A 1 6.31 7.59 1.67
C MET A 1 6.14 6.48 0.66
N ILE A 2 7.19 5.69 0.42
CA ILE A 2 7.21 4.34 -0.20
C ILE A 2 5.84 3.61 -0.11
N ALA A 3 5.43 3.19 1.09
CA ALA A 3 4.19 2.42 1.28
C ALA A 3 2.90 3.14 0.80
N LEU A 4 2.85 4.48 0.85
CA LEU A 4 1.69 5.24 0.34
C LEU A 4 1.68 5.30 -1.19
N ALA A 5 2.85 5.49 -1.82
CA ALA A 5 2.95 5.46 -3.27
C ALA A 5 2.60 4.08 -3.83
N HIS A 6 3.12 3.01 -3.21
CA HIS A 6 2.78 1.63 -3.55
C HIS A 6 1.29 1.36 -3.37
N LEU A 7 0.71 1.79 -2.24
CA LEU A 7 -0.72 1.69 -2.00
C LEU A 7 -1.54 2.38 -3.10
N LEU A 8 -1.20 3.61 -3.47
CA LEU A 8 -1.90 4.34 -4.53
C LEU A 8 -1.83 3.61 -5.87
N VAL A 9 -0.65 3.11 -6.26
CA VAL A 9 -0.49 2.36 -7.51
C VAL A 9 -1.33 1.08 -7.50
N VAL A 10 -1.32 0.33 -6.41
CA VAL A 10 -2.12 -0.90 -6.30
C VAL A 10 -3.61 -0.60 -6.32
N LEU A 11 -4.07 0.44 -5.63
CA LEU A 11 -5.49 0.88 -5.69
C LEU A 11 -5.89 1.30 -7.10
N ILE A 12 -5.00 1.98 -7.83
CA ILE A 12 -5.23 2.32 -9.25
C ILE A 12 -5.34 1.05 -10.09
N LEU A 13 -4.46 0.07 -9.92
CA LEU A 13 -4.55 -1.22 -10.64
C LEU A 13 -5.86 -1.94 -10.34
N ILE A 14 -6.26 -2.02 -9.07
CA ILE A 14 -7.54 -2.62 -8.65
C ILE A 14 -8.70 -1.99 -9.41
N ARG A 15 -8.73 -0.65 -9.50
CA ARG A 15 -9.80 0.08 -10.18
C ARG A 15 -9.73 -0.04 -11.71
N LEU A 16 -8.54 0.07 -12.29
CA LEU A 16 -8.35 -0.03 -13.74
C LEU A 16 -8.73 -1.40 -14.28
N PHE A 17 -8.36 -2.46 -13.56
CA PHE A 17 -8.66 -3.84 -13.96
C PHE A 17 -9.97 -4.37 -13.40
N ARG A 18 -10.67 -3.59 -12.57
CA ARG A 18 -11.94 -3.96 -11.91
C ARG A 18 -11.82 -5.30 -11.19
N LEU A 19 -10.76 -5.44 -10.41
CA LEU A 19 -10.43 -6.67 -9.70
C LEU A 19 -11.53 -7.05 -8.73
N ASP A 20 -11.81 -8.36 -8.64
CA ASP A 20 -12.67 -8.88 -7.60
C ASP A 20 -12.01 -8.82 -6.20
N GLN A 21 -12.72 -9.23 -5.15
CA GLN A 21 -12.20 -9.16 -3.79
C GLN A 21 -10.94 -10.00 -3.56
N ALA A 22 -10.87 -11.20 -4.15
CA ALA A 22 -9.71 -12.08 -4.00
C ALA A 22 -8.52 -11.53 -4.78
N GLU A 23 -8.75 -10.99 -5.97
CA GLU A 23 -7.75 -10.36 -6.82
C GLU A 23 -7.19 -9.08 -6.22
N ALA A 24 -8.08 -8.25 -5.68
CA ALA A 24 -7.69 -7.04 -4.95
C ALA A 24 -6.89 -7.39 -3.69
N PHE A 25 -7.29 -8.43 -2.94
CA PHE A 25 -6.52 -8.89 -1.79
C PHE A 25 -5.13 -9.37 -2.18
N ALA A 26 -5.01 -10.19 -3.23
CA ALA A 26 -3.71 -10.66 -3.71
C ALA A 26 -2.84 -9.50 -4.21
N ALA A 27 -3.40 -8.55 -4.98
CA ALA A 27 -2.67 -7.36 -5.43
C ALA A 27 -2.21 -6.49 -4.25
N MET A 28 -3.03 -6.33 -3.22
CA MET A 28 -2.66 -5.62 -1.97
C MET A 28 -1.58 -6.37 -1.20
N LEU A 29 -1.67 -7.69 -1.11
CA LEU A 29 -0.68 -8.52 -0.44
C LEU A 29 0.70 -8.39 -1.10
N PHE A 30 0.74 -8.52 -2.42
CA PHE A 30 1.99 -8.55 -3.17
C PHE A 30 2.48 -7.17 -3.65
N GLY A 31 1.66 -6.13 -3.57
CA GLY A 31 2.05 -4.78 -3.96
C GLY A 31 2.20 -3.79 -2.80
N VAL A 32 1.62 -4.09 -1.62
CA VAL A 32 1.65 -3.18 -0.45
C VAL A 32 2.10 -3.89 0.81
N LEU A 33 1.56 -5.07 1.13
CA LEU A 33 1.87 -5.73 2.41
C LEU A 33 3.28 -6.31 2.45
N ILE A 34 3.94 -6.44 1.29
CA ILE A 34 5.37 -6.73 1.23
C ILE A 34 6.19 -5.65 1.94
N ASP A 35 5.76 -4.38 1.92
CA ASP A 35 6.43 -3.25 2.61
C ASP A 35 6.33 -3.29 4.15
N ILE A 36 5.65 -4.28 4.74
CA ILE A 36 5.59 -4.41 6.21
C ILE A 36 6.99 -4.58 6.81
N ASP A 37 7.92 -5.17 6.07
CA ASP A 37 9.33 -5.27 6.43
C ASP A 37 10.01 -3.91 6.65
N HIS A 38 9.61 -2.87 5.92
CA HIS A 38 10.11 -1.51 6.14
C HIS A 38 9.62 -0.93 7.47
N VAL A 39 8.45 -1.37 7.96
CA VAL A 39 7.96 -0.99 9.30
C VAL A 39 8.83 -1.65 10.37
N PHE A 40 9.19 -2.91 10.20
CA PHE A 40 10.12 -3.59 11.12
C PHE A 40 11.53 -2.98 11.05
N GLY A 41 12.07 -2.73 9.86
CA GLY A 41 13.33 -2.01 9.67
C GLY A 41 13.31 -0.61 10.28
N MET A 42 12.17 0.11 10.20
CA MET A 42 12.01 1.40 10.85
C MET A 42 12.03 1.28 12.38
N VAL A 43 11.39 0.25 12.95
CA VAL A 43 11.44 0.00 14.40
C VAL A 43 12.88 -0.27 14.84
N ASP A 44 13.60 -1.12 14.13
CA ASP A 44 15.00 -1.43 14.41
C ASP A 44 15.90 -0.20 14.26
N PHE A 45 15.70 0.60 13.20
CA PHE A 45 16.43 1.84 12.98
C PHE A 45 16.19 2.87 14.09
N ILE A 46 14.93 3.06 14.49
CA ILE A 46 14.58 3.95 15.61
C ILE A 46 15.21 3.46 16.91
N SER A 47 15.27 2.14 17.13
CA SER A 47 15.92 1.57 18.31
C SER A 47 17.44 1.82 18.34
N LEU A 48 18.09 1.90 17.16
CA LEU A 48 19.53 2.08 17.02
C LEU A 48 19.98 3.56 16.94
N ARG A 49 19.21 4.42 16.28
CA ARG A 49 19.58 5.81 15.96
C ARG A 49 18.69 6.85 16.65
N GLY A 50 17.57 6.43 17.23
CA GLY A 50 16.59 7.31 17.84
C GLY A 50 15.69 8.05 16.84
N TRP A 51 14.62 8.66 17.34
CA TRP A 51 13.61 9.36 16.54
C TRP A 51 14.13 10.58 15.76
N GLY A 52 15.24 11.18 16.22
CA GLY A 52 15.82 12.37 15.59
C GLY A 52 16.37 12.11 14.19
N ASP A 53 16.84 10.88 13.93
CA ASP A 53 17.45 10.48 12.66
C ASP A 53 16.45 9.81 11.70
N SER A 54 15.20 9.58 12.11
CA SER A 54 14.17 8.89 11.32
C SER A 54 13.82 9.58 10.00
N PHE A 55 14.15 10.87 9.88
CA PHE A 55 13.94 11.67 8.67
C PHE A 55 15.25 11.99 7.92
N ASN A 56 16.39 11.46 8.37
CA ASN A 56 17.70 11.71 7.78
C ASN A 56 18.08 10.56 6.83
N LEU A 57 17.97 10.81 5.53
CA LEU A 57 18.30 9.82 4.49
C LEU A 57 19.74 9.31 4.57
N SER A 58 20.70 10.18 4.86
CA SER A 58 22.10 9.78 5.01
C SER A 58 22.30 8.86 6.22
N ALA A 59 21.53 9.04 7.29
CA ALA A 59 21.55 8.15 8.44
C ALA A 59 20.90 6.79 8.10
N ALA A 60 19.79 6.78 7.37
CA ALA A 60 19.11 5.56 6.93
C ALA A 60 19.97 4.71 5.99
N LEU A 61 20.72 5.34 5.08
CA LEU A 61 21.61 4.65 4.13
C LEU A 61 22.91 4.13 4.76
N THR A 62 23.32 4.68 5.91
CA THR A 62 24.55 4.28 6.62
C THR A 62 24.28 3.41 7.84
N ALA A 63 23.01 3.16 8.17
CA ALA A 63 22.64 2.25 9.23
C ALA A 63 22.63 0.81 8.73
N ASP A 64 23.24 -0.07 9.52
CA ASP A 64 23.27 -1.51 9.28
C ASP A 64 21.93 -2.14 9.69
N VAL A 65 20.87 -1.75 8.99
CA VAL A 65 19.50 -2.21 9.19
C VAL A 65 19.03 -2.90 7.93
N GLN A 66 18.41 -4.06 8.09
CA GLN A 66 17.84 -4.78 6.97
C GLN A 66 16.52 -4.14 6.55
N TRP A 67 16.61 -3.25 5.55
CA TRP A 67 15.44 -2.57 4.98
C TRP A 67 14.66 -3.39 3.97
N LYS A 68 15.20 -4.53 3.50
CA LYS A 68 14.61 -5.36 2.44
C LYS A 68 14.36 -6.79 2.91
N SER A 69 13.15 -7.30 2.73
CA SER A 69 12.79 -8.68 3.04
C SER A 69 13.12 -9.68 1.93
N LEU A 70 12.82 -10.96 2.23
CA LEU A 70 12.80 -12.07 1.28
C LEU A 70 11.99 -11.78 0.02
N PHE A 71 11.00 -10.89 0.05
CA PHE A 71 10.14 -10.60 -1.10
C PHE A 71 10.77 -9.67 -2.15
N HIS A 72 11.89 -9.04 -1.82
CA HIS A 72 12.77 -8.32 -2.74
C HIS A 72 13.89 -9.20 -3.32
N SER A 73 13.99 -10.45 -2.87
CA SER A 73 14.96 -11.42 -3.38
C SER A 73 14.43 -12.10 -4.66
N PRO A 74 15.30 -12.49 -5.60
CA PRO A 74 14.92 -13.33 -6.73
C PRO A 74 14.19 -14.62 -6.32
N ILE A 75 14.43 -15.13 -5.11
CA ILE A 75 13.75 -16.31 -4.58
C ILE A 75 12.27 -16.07 -4.29
N ALA A 76 11.84 -14.82 -4.09
CA ALA A 76 10.44 -14.45 -3.95
C ALA A 76 9.62 -14.85 -5.17
N ALA A 77 10.23 -14.87 -6.36
CA ALA A 77 9.57 -15.33 -7.58
C ALA A 77 9.05 -16.77 -7.45
N ALA A 78 9.73 -17.63 -6.66
CA ALA A 78 9.29 -18.99 -6.41
C ALA A 78 8.03 -19.08 -5.52
N ILE A 79 7.62 -17.99 -4.87
CA ILE A 79 6.40 -17.89 -4.08
C ILE A 79 5.34 -17.09 -4.85
N VAL A 80 5.72 -15.94 -5.41
CA VAL A 80 4.83 -15.02 -6.12
C VAL A 80 4.34 -15.62 -7.45
N LEU A 81 5.20 -16.32 -8.21
CA LEU A 81 4.78 -16.93 -9.48
C LEU A 81 3.77 -18.07 -9.25
N PRO A 82 4.01 -19.07 -8.37
CA PRO A 82 3.00 -20.09 -8.11
C PRO A 82 1.72 -19.54 -7.50
N ALA A 83 1.80 -18.51 -6.65
CA ALA A 83 0.61 -17.82 -6.16
C ALA A 83 -0.16 -17.19 -7.33
N SER A 84 0.50 -16.39 -8.16
CA SER A 84 -0.12 -15.72 -9.32
C SER A 84 -0.73 -16.73 -10.31
N VAL A 85 -0.04 -17.84 -10.58
CA VAL A 85 -0.53 -18.94 -11.42
C VAL A 85 -1.68 -19.70 -10.76
N GLY A 86 -1.59 -19.98 -9.45
CA GLY A 86 -2.60 -20.68 -8.67
C GLY A 86 -3.90 -19.89 -8.54
N PHE A 87 -3.79 -18.57 -8.45
CA PHE A 87 -4.92 -17.65 -8.52
C PHE A 87 -5.39 -17.38 -9.96
N ARG A 88 -4.66 -17.84 -10.99
CA ARG A 88 -4.87 -17.52 -12.41
C ARG A 88 -4.88 -16.02 -12.71
N MET A 89 -4.15 -15.24 -11.91
CA MET A 89 -4.16 -13.79 -11.99
C MET A 89 -2.80 -13.27 -12.46
N ALA A 90 -2.79 -12.49 -13.54
CA ALA A 90 -1.60 -11.74 -13.97
C ALA A 90 -1.34 -10.51 -13.08
N VAL A 91 -2.38 -10.02 -12.39
CA VAL A 91 -2.35 -8.72 -11.72
C VAL A 91 -1.53 -8.69 -10.41
N PRO A 92 -1.51 -9.74 -9.57
CA PRO A 92 -0.58 -9.82 -8.44
C PRO A 92 0.88 -9.80 -8.87
N LEU A 93 1.23 -10.48 -9.97
CA LEU A 93 2.58 -10.45 -10.52
C LEU A 93 2.94 -9.06 -11.04
N LEU A 94 1.99 -8.38 -11.71
CA LEU A 94 2.16 -7.00 -12.15
C LEU A 94 2.33 -6.04 -10.96
N ALA A 95 1.54 -6.20 -9.91
CA ALA A 95 1.64 -5.41 -8.69
C ALA A 95 3.01 -5.60 -8.00
N TRP A 96 3.47 -6.84 -7.88
CA TRP A 96 4.80 -7.16 -7.34
C TRP A 96 5.93 -6.59 -8.22
N GLY A 97 5.85 -6.76 -9.54
CA GLY A 97 6.85 -6.22 -10.46
C GLY A 97 6.91 -4.69 -10.45
N LEU A 98 5.76 -4.02 -10.41
CA LEU A 98 5.67 -2.56 -10.30
C LEU A 98 6.23 -2.07 -8.96
N HIS A 99 5.96 -2.78 -7.87
CA HIS A 99 6.52 -2.47 -6.57
C HIS A 99 8.05 -2.51 -6.59
N LEU A 100 8.66 -3.60 -7.10
CA LEU A 100 10.13 -3.68 -7.23
C LEU A 100 10.70 -2.59 -8.13
N LEU A 101 10.01 -2.25 -9.22
CA LEU A 101 10.42 -1.17 -10.12
C LEU A 101 10.37 0.19 -9.43
N MET A 102 9.32 0.46 -8.66
CA MET A 102 9.16 1.71 -7.90
C MET A 102 10.26 1.87 -6.86
N ASP A 103 10.59 0.81 -6.12
CA ASP A 103 11.72 0.80 -5.19
C ASP A 103 13.04 1.12 -5.88
N TRP A 104 13.30 0.48 -7.03
CA TRP A 104 14.51 0.73 -7.80
C TRP A 104 14.58 2.18 -8.29
N VAL A 105 13.48 2.70 -8.87
CA VAL A 105 13.43 4.09 -9.35
C VAL A 105 13.65 5.07 -8.20
N GLN A 106 13.09 4.78 -7.03
CA GLN A 106 13.20 5.67 -5.90
C GLN A 106 14.62 5.74 -5.34
N ILE A 107 15.28 4.59 -5.18
CA ILE A 107 16.64 4.52 -4.66
C ILE A 107 17.64 5.17 -5.63
N GLU A 108 17.50 4.88 -6.92
CA GLU A 108 18.51 5.24 -7.92
C GLU A 108 18.33 6.67 -8.47
N TYR A 109 17.09 7.18 -8.56
CA TYR A 109 16.83 8.44 -9.27
C TYR A 109 16.09 9.50 -8.45
N LEU A 110 15.14 9.13 -7.61
CA LEU A 110 14.29 10.13 -6.92
C LEU A 110 14.88 10.57 -5.58
N GLY A 111 15.48 9.65 -4.83
CA GLY A 111 15.78 9.86 -3.42
C GLY A 111 14.52 9.88 -2.55
N VAL A 112 14.67 9.54 -1.27
CA VAL A 112 13.56 9.44 -0.32
C VAL A 112 13.05 10.83 0.07
N LEU A 113 11.73 11.05 -0.01
CA LEU A 113 11.04 12.31 0.29
C LEU A 113 11.41 13.47 -0.64
N SER A 114 11.82 13.20 -1.88
CA SER A 114 12.16 14.27 -2.81
C SER A 114 10.94 15.04 -3.30
N MET A 115 11.15 16.28 -3.74
CA MET A 115 10.07 17.11 -4.31
C MET A 115 9.43 16.44 -5.54
N VAL A 116 10.21 15.69 -6.32
CA VAL A 116 9.72 14.95 -7.48
C VAL A 116 8.79 13.81 -7.03
N GLU A 117 9.16 13.07 -5.99
CA GLU A 117 8.32 12.01 -5.40
C GLU A 117 6.99 12.58 -4.89
N MET A 118 7.01 13.75 -4.24
CA MET A 118 5.81 14.45 -3.76
C MET A 118 4.86 14.84 -4.91
N ILE A 119 5.41 15.34 -6.03
CA ILE A 119 4.61 15.69 -7.21
C ILE A 119 3.99 14.42 -7.81
N LEU A 120 4.76 13.35 -7.95
CA LEU A 120 4.27 12.07 -8.47
C LEU A 120 3.15 11.49 -7.59
N MET A 121 3.27 11.59 -6.26
CA MET A 121 2.19 11.19 -5.35
C MET A 121 0.91 11.99 -5.55
N LEU A 122 1.00 13.31 -5.72
CA LEU A 122 -0.16 14.15 -6.00
C LEU A 122 -0.85 13.75 -7.31
N VAL A 123 -0.06 13.42 -8.33
CA VAL A 123 -0.57 12.92 -9.61
C VAL A 123 -1.28 11.58 -9.43
N LEU A 124 -0.67 10.62 -8.73
CA LEU A 124 -1.28 9.32 -8.45
C LEU A 124 -2.60 9.48 -7.69
N PHE A 125 -2.63 10.35 -6.68
CA PHE A 125 -3.85 10.65 -5.94
C PHE A 125 -4.94 11.25 -6.84
N ALA A 126 -4.58 12.20 -7.72
CA ALA A 126 -5.52 12.78 -8.67
C ALA A 126 -6.06 11.75 -9.67
N VAL A 127 -5.22 10.83 -10.16
CA VAL A 127 -5.64 9.72 -11.04
C VAL A 127 -6.64 8.83 -10.33
N LEU A 128 -6.34 8.39 -9.10
CA LEU A 128 -7.26 7.55 -8.33
C LEU A 128 -8.60 8.26 -8.09
N LEU A 129 -8.56 9.55 -7.75
CA LEU A 129 -9.75 10.37 -7.54
C LEU A 129 -10.63 10.45 -8.81
N VAL A 130 -10.00 10.64 -9.98
CA VAL A 130 -10.71 10.66 -11.27
C VAL A 130 -11.32 9.31 -11.60
N LEU A 131 -10.58 8.21 -11.37
CA LEU A 131 -11.09 6.85 -11.60
C LEU A 131 -12.31 6.56 -10.70
N GLU A 132 -12.22 6.87 -9.41
CA GLU A 132 -13.32 6.67 -8.47
C GLU A 132 -14.56 7.48 -8.84
N LYS A 133 -14.36 8.75 -9.19
CA LYS A 133 -15.47 9.60 -9.64
C LYS A 133 -16.14 9.00 -10.87
N ARG A 134 -15.35 8.52 -11.85
CA ARG A 134 -15.90 7.90 -13.08
C ARG A 134 -16.71 6.65 -12.77
N ASP A 135 -16.25 5.81 -11.85
CA ASP A 135 -17.00 4.64 -11.40
C ASP A 135 -18.31 5.03 -10.70
N LEU A 136 -18.28 6.00 -9.78
CA LEU A 136 -19.49 6.48 -9.10
C LEU A 136 -20.49 7.14 -10.06
N ASP A 137 -19.99 7.89 -11.03
CA ASP A 137 -20.81 8.53 -12.08
C ASP A 137 -21.43 7.51 -13.05
N SER A 138 -20.85 6.31 -13.18
CA SER A 138 -21.35 5.26 -14.07
C SER A 138 -22.74 4.74 -13.65
N ASN A 139 -23.15 5.01 -12.41
CA ASN A 139 -24.49 4.70 -11.87
C ASN A 139 -25.55 5.76 -12.22
N GLY A 140 -25.24 6.72 -13.10
CA GLY A 140 -26.20 7.72 -13.61
C GLY A 140 -26.39 8.94 -12.70
N GLN A 141 -25.75 8.99 -11.53
CA GLN A 141 -25.72 10.17 -10.66
C GLN A 141 -24.36 10.86 -10.74
N LYS A 142 -24.33 12.17 -10.95
CA LYS A 142 -23.07 12.94 -10.97
C LYS A 142 -22.61 13.25 -9.56
N HIS A 143 -21.41 12.80 -9.23
CA HIS A 143 -20.77 13.06 -7.94
C HIS A 143 -19.74 14.18 -8.06
N THR A 144 -19.62 15.02 -7.03
CA THR A 144 -18.51 15.99 -6.95
C THR A 144 -17.27 15.34 -6.35
N TYR A 145 -16.08 15.86 -6.66
CA TYR A 145 -14.83 15.33 -6.10
C TYR A 145 -14.80 15.37 -4.56
N LEU A 146 -15.42 16.39 -3.95
CA LEU A 146 -15.55 16.46 -2.48
C LEU A 146 -16.37 15.30 -1.92
N MET A 147 -17.46 14.91 -2.59
CA MET A 147 -18.28 13.78 -2.16
C MET A 147 -17.51 12.45 -2.24
N VAL A 148 -16.65 12.30 -3.26
CA VAL A 148 -15.77 11.13 -3.39
C VAL A 148 -14.82 11.03 -2.20
N VAL A 149 -14.14 12.13 -1.85
CA VAL A 149 -13.22 12.18 -0.70
C VAL A 149 -13.96 11.92 0.62
N GLN A 150 -15.16 12.50 0.80
CA GLN A 150 -15.98 12.26 1.99
C GLN A 150 -16.39 10.79 2.12
N ASN A 151 -16.73 10.13 1.00
CA ASN A 151 -17.06 8.71 0.98
C ASN A 151 -15.85 7.85 1.37
N TRP A 152 -14.66 8.15 0.85
CA TRP A 152 -13.43 7.47 1.28
C TRP A 152 -13.16 7.65 2.77
N ALA A 153 -13.24 8.88 3.28
CA ALA A 153 -13.04 9.16 4.70
C ALA A 153 -14.01 8.34 5.57
N ARG A 154 -15.26 8.23 5.15
CA ARG A 154 -16.26 7.40 5.84
C ARG A 154 -15.90 5.92 5.82
N GLN A 155 -15.53 5.38 4.65
CA GLN A 155 -15.14 3.96 4.50
C GLN A 155 -13.91 3.62 5.35
N VAL A 156 -12.92 4.51 5.43
CA VAL A 156 -11.74 4.33 6.28
C VAL A 156 -12.14 4.29 7.76
N VAL A 157 -12.96 5.24 8.21
CA VAL A 157 -13.44 5.28 9.60
C VAL A 157 -14.25 4.02 9.96
N GLU A 158 -15.18 3.64 9.09
CA GLU A 158 -15.98 2.42 9.26
C GLU A 158 -15.09 1.17 9.31
N GLY A 159 -14.13 1.05 8.40
CA GLY A 159 -13.17 -0.06 8.36
C GLY A 159 -12.31 -0.16 9.62
N ILE A 160 -11.76 0.95 10.11
CA ILE A 160 -11.01 1.01 11.37
C ILE A 160 -11.89 0.60 12.55
N SER A 161 -13.13 1.07 12.59
CA SER A 161 -14.08 0.71 13.65
C SER A 161 -14.40 -0.79 13.64
N ASN A 162 -14.57 -1.37 12.46
CA ASN A 162 -14.86 -2.80 12.29
C ASN A 162 -13.66 -3.67 12.68
N LEU A 163 -12.44 -3.26 12.31
CA LEU A 163 -11.21 -3.94 12.72
C LEU A 163 -11.01 -3.90 14.23
N THR A 164 -11.16 -2.73 14.86
CA THR A 164 -11.02 -2.59 16.32
C THR A 164 -12.09 -3.35 17.08
N ASN A 165 -13.34 -3.33 16.61
CA ASN A 165 -14.43 -4.11 17.20
C ASN A 165 -14.23 -5.62 16.98
N GLY A 166 -13.75 -6.04 15.81
CA GLY A 166 -13.41 -7.43 15.53
C GLY A 166 -12.28 -7.94 16.43
N PHE A 167 -11.23 -7.14 16.61
CA PHE A 167 -10.12 -7.44 17.50
C PHE A 167 -10.56 -7.53 18.98
N ARG A 168 -11.41 -6.58 19.42
CA ARG A 168 -12.00 -6.62 20.77
C ARG A 168 -12.89 -7.84 20.98
N ARG A 169 -13.67 -8.26 19.96
CA ARG A 169 -14.47 -9.50 20.01
C ARG A 169 -13.57 -10.75 20.09
N SER A 170 -12.50 -10.81 19.31
CA SER A 170 -11.55 -11.94 19.36
C SER A 170 -10.82 -12.05 20.71
N LEU A 171 -10.67 -10.92 21.42
CA LEU A 171 -10.12 -10.87 22.77
C LEU A 171 -11.17 -11.07 23.87
N GLY A 172 -12.45 -11.29 23.53
CA GLY A 172 -13.54 -11.42 24.51
C GLY A 172 -13.84 -10.14 25.30
N LEU A 173 -13.38 -8.98 24.83
CA LEU A 173 -13.52 -7.68 25.50
C LEU A 173 -14.83 -6.94 25.11
N LEU A 174 -15.60 -7.51 24.19
CA LEU A 174 -16.95 -7.06 23.84
C LEU A 174 -17.94 -8.11 24.33
N ASP A 175 -18.71 -7.76 25.35
CA ASP A 175 -19.77 -8.59 25.89
C ASP A 175 -20.82 -8.85 24.82
N THR A 176 -20.98 -10.11 24.42
CA THR A 176 -21.96 -10.55 23.42
C THR A 176 -23.32 -10.88 24.05
N SER A 177 -23.59 -10.47 25.29
CA SER A 177 -24.92 -10.63 25.87
C SER A 177 -25.89 -9.53 25.41
N ARG A 178 -26.51 -9.72 24.24
CA ARG A 178 -27.90 -9.31 23.97
C ARG A 178 -28.55 -10.27 23.00
#